data_AF-A0A1Y5Y9I7-F1
#
_entry.id   AF-A0A1Y5Y9I7-F1
#
_cell.length_a   1.000
_cell.length_b   1.000
_cell.length_c   1.000
_cell.angle_alpha   90.00
_cell.angle_beta   90.00
_cell.angle_gamma   90.00
#
_symmetry.space_group_name_H-M   'P 1'
#
loop_
_entity.id
_entity.type
_entity.pdbx_description
1 polymer ?
#
loop_
_entity_poly.entity_id
_entity_poly.type
_entity_poly.pdbx_seq_one_letter_code
_entity_poly.pdbx_strand_id
1 'polypeptide(L)' 'MSAMPSAPTRPARPMWVVSVVDDAEHAVTRDDMAAGIASGSGTYRALCRATVIPPSMTEPPRGRCPYCRAVLRLAATP' A
#
# COMPACT_ATOMS: atom_id res chain seq x y z
N MET A 1 -2.34 26.27 26.11
CA MET A 1 -1.60 25.42 25.15
C MET A 1 -2.30 25.58 23.81
N SER A 2 -1.78 26.41 22.90
CA SER A 2 -2.46 26.68 21.63
C SER A 2 -2.08 25.61 20.60
N ALA A 3 -3.09 24.96 20.00
CA ALA A 3 -2.88 24.02 18.91
C ALA A 3 -2.45 24.78 17.64
N MET A 4 -1.36 24.34 17.02
CA MET A 4 -0.96 24.84 15.70
C MET A 4 -1.99 24.35 14.66
N PRO A 5 -2.34 25.17 13.66
CA PRO A 5 -3.17 24.70 12.56
C PRO A 5 -2.41 23.62 11.78
N SER A 6 -3.01 22.43 11.70
CA SER A 6 -2.48 21.31 10.92
C SER A 6 -2.32 21.75 9.46
N ALA A 7 -1.09 21.65 8.94
CA ALA A 7 -0.85 21.83 7.51
C ALA A 7 -1.72 20.84 6.72
N PRO A 8 -2.21 21.21 5.51
CA PRO A 8 -2.94 20.26 4.67
C PRO A 8 -2.02 19.08 4.34
N THR A 9 -2.28 17.94 4.97
CA THR A 9 -1.58 16.69 4.67
C THR A 9 -1.90 16.32 3.24
N ARG A 10 -0.92 16.44 2.34
CA ARG A 10 -1.00 15.83 1.02
C ARG A 10 -1.43 14.37 1.22
N PRO A 11 -2.44 13.87 0.51
CA PRO A 11 -2.89 12.49 0.70
C PRO A 11 -1.69 11.55 0.60
N ALA A 12 -1.51 10.73 1.63
CA ALA A 12 -0.37 9.85 1.73
C ALA A 12 -0.34 8.95 0.48
N ARG A 13 0.77 9.01 -0.27
CA ARG A 13 0.95 8.12 -1.42
C ARG A 13 1.04 6.68 -0.89
N PRO A 14 0.33 5.72 -1.50
CA PRO A 14 0.46 4.33 -1.10
C PRO A 14 1.86 3.80 -1.38
N MET A 15 2.24 2.77 -0.65
CA MET A 15 3.49 2.05 -0.78
C MET A 15 3.26 0.85 -1.71
N TRP A 16 4.27 0.51 -2.51
CA TRP A 16 4.27 -0.70 -3.31
C TRP A 16 4.95 -1.81 -2.51
N VAL A 17 4.23 -2.92 -2.31
CA VAL A 17 4.68 -4.06 -1.50
C VAL A 17 4.59 -5.32 -2.36
N VAL A 18 5.70 -6.06 -2.47
CA VAL A 18 5.76 -7.34 -3.19
C VAL A 18 4.91 -8.38 -2.47
N SER A 19 4.20 -9.21 -3.22
CA SER A 19 3.45 -10.35 -2.69
C SER A 19 4.06 -11.67 -3.17
N VAL A 20 4.31 -12.62 -2.27
CA VAL A 20 4.73 -14.00 -2.65
C VAL A 20 3.64 -14.78 -3.38
N VAL A 21 2.40 -14.31 -3.33
CA VAL A 21 1.25 -15.02 -3.93
C VAL A 21 1.30 -14.97 -5.45
N ASP A 22 1.68 -13.82 -6.01
CA ASP A 22 1.64 -13.55 -7.45
C ASP A 22 2.91 -12.87 -7.98
N ASP A 23 3.92 -12.67 -7.13
CA ASP A 23 5.21 -12.06 -7.43
C ASP A 23 5.10 -10.61 -7.98
N ALA A 24 3.97 -9.97 -7.71
CA ALA A 24 3.65 -8.61 -8.13
C ALA A 24 3.72 -7.64 -6.94
N GLU A 25 4.01 -6.37 -7.25
CA GLU A 25 3.89 -5.27 -6.31
C GLU A 25 2.44 -4.77 -6.24
N HIS A 26 1.88 -4.76 -5.03
CA HIS A 26 0.55 -4.22 -4.76
C HIS A 26 0.63 -2.91 -4.01
N ALA A 27 -0.28 -1.99 -4.32
CA ALA A 27 -0.36 -0.71 -3.62
C ALA A 27 -1.11 -0.89 -2.29
N VAL A 28 -0.46 -0.55 -1.19
CA VAL A 28 -0.98 -0.62 0.17
C VAL A 28 -1.02 0.79 0.75
N THR A 29 -2.15 1.18 1.35
CA THR A 29 -2.26 2.49 1.99
C THR A 29 -1.47 2.52 3.30
N ARG A 30 -1.18 3.73 3.81
CA ARG A 30 -0.55 3.86 5.12
C ARG A 30 -1.40 3.20 6.22
N ASP A 31 -2.71 3.37 6.15
CA ASP A 31 -3.64 2.86 7.17
C ASP A 31 -3.74 1.33 7.12
N ASP A 32 -3.83 0.75 5.91
CA ASP A 32 -3.83 -0.71 5.74
C ASP A 32 -2.51 -1.34 6.19
N MET A 33 -1.38 -0.67 5.97
CA MET A 33 -0.09 -1.13 6.49
C MET A 33 -0.04 -1.04 8.02
N ALA A 34 -0.47 0.09 8.59
CA ALA A 34 -0.51 0.28 10.04
C ALA A 34 -1.41 -0.77 10.72
N ALA A 35 -2.57 -1.05 10.13
CA ALA A 35 -3.49 -2.08 10.60
C ALA A 35 -2.85 -3.48 10.55
N GLY A 36 -2.17 -3.83 9.46
CA GLY A 36 -1.48 -5.13 9.35
C GLY A 36 -0.28 -5.29 10.29
N ILE A 37 0.41 -4.20 10.62
CA ILE A 37 1.46 -4.20 11.65
C ILE A 37 0.84 -4.38 13.04
N ALA A 38 -0.20 -3.62 13.36
CA ALA A 38 -0.87 -3.66 14.66
C ALA A 38 -1.54 -5.00 14.94
N SER A 39 -2.07 -5.68 13.91
CA SER A 39 -2.65 -7.02 14.05
C SER A 39 -1.60 -8.12 14.24
N GLY A 40 -0.32 -7.84 13.98
CA GLY A 40 0.76 -8.83 14.01
C GLY A 40 0.62 -9.93 12.95
N SER A 41 -0.23 -9.76 11.93
CA SER A 41 -0.50 -10.82 10.95
C SER A 41 0.60 -10.96 9.90
N GLY A 42 1.45 -9.94 9.74
CA GLY A 42 2.49 -9.93 8.70
C GLY A 42 1.91 -9.84 7.28
N THR A 43 0.63 -9.48 7.15
CA THR A 43 -0.07 -9.37 5.86
C THR A 43 -0.72 -8.01 5.73
N TYR A 44 -0.86 -7.51 4.50
CA TYR A 44 -1.47 -6.20 4.24
C TYR A 44 -2.62 -6.30 3.27
N ARG A 45 -3.59 -5.38 3.39
CA ARG A 45 -4.66 -5.23 2.41
C ARG A 45 -4.26 -4.25 1.33
N ALA A 46 -4.29 -4.68 0.08
CA ALA A 46 -4.01 -3.83 -1.07
C ALA A 46 -5.25 -3.09 -1.58
N LEU A 47 -5.03 -2.05 -2.40
CA LEU A 47 -6.10 -1.31 -3.09
C LEU A 47 -6.94 -2.20 -4.01
N CYS A 48 -6.34 -3.20 -4.64
CA CYS A 48 -7.04 -4.20 -5.43
C CYS A 48 -7.83 -5.22 -4.58
N ARG A 49 -7.84 -5.06 -3.25
CA ARG A 49 -8.40 -5.97 -2.25
C ARG A 49 -7.69 -7.33 -2.17
N ALA A 50 -6.52 -7.49 -2.78
CA ALA A 50 -5.68 -8.65 -2.52
C ALA A 50 -5.11 -8.59 -1.09
N THR A 51 -4.94 -9.76 -0.47
CA THR A 51 -4.09 -9.92 0.71
C THR A 51 -2.66 -10.07 0.24
N VAL A 52 -1.80 -9.16 0.65
CA VAL A 52 -0.38 -9.12 0.32
C VAL A 52 0.40 -9.82 1.42
N ILE A 53 1.22 -10.79 1.03
CA ILE A 53 2.13 -11.51 1.92
C ILE A 53 3.56 -11.15 1.48
N PRO A 54 4.28 -10.31 2.24
CA PRO A 54 5.62 -9.88 1.87
C PRO A 54 6.61 -11.05 1.87
N PRO A 55 7.50 -11.18 0.86
CA PRO A 55 8.59 -12.14 0.89
C PRO A 55 9.68 -11.73 1.89
N SER A 56 10.51 -12.68 2.29
CA SER A 56 11.81 -12.41 2.96
C SER A 56 12.89 -11.82 2.02
N MET A 57 12.55 -11.67 0.73
CA MET A 57 13.22 -10.94 -0.37
C MET A 57 14.68 -11.34 -0.67
N THR A 58 14.87 -12.15 -1.71
CA THR A 58 16.15 -12.40 -2.39
C THR A 58 16.13 -12.09 -3.90
N GLU A 59 14.94 -11.87 -4.50
CA GLU A 59 14.75 -11.62 -5.94
C GLU A 59 13.87 -10.36 -6.17
N PRO A 60 14.09 -9.56 -7.24
CA PRO A 60 13.26 -8.40 -7.54
C PRO A 60 11.87 -8.78 -8.07
N PRO A 61 10.83 -7.94 -7.81
CA PRO A 61 9.45 -8.23 -8.21
C PRO A 61 9.21 -8.12 -9.73
N ARG A 62 8.18 -8.83 -10.23
CA ARG A 62 7.80 -8.84 -11.66
C ARG A 62 7.10 -7.56 -12.15
N GLY A 63 6.79 -6.65 -11.23
CA GLY A 63 6.24 -5.32 -11.53
C GLY A 63 4.94 -5.01 -10.79
N ARG A 64 4.34 -3.86 -11.12
CA ARG A 64 3.16 -3.32 -10.42
C ARG A 64 1.85 -3.95 -10.87
N CYS A 65 1.02 -4.34 -9.91
CA CYS A 65 -0.33 -4.83 -10.12
C CYS A 65 -1.15 -3.84 -11.00
N PRO A 66 -1.74 -4.30 -12.12
CA PRO A 66 -2.46 -3.43 -13.05
C PRO A 66 -3.72 -2.81 -12.41
N TYR A 67 -4.40 -3.55 -11.54
CA TYR A 67 -5.59 -3.05 -10.82
C TYR A 67 -5.24 -1.94 -9.83
N CYS A 68 -4.21 -2.14 -9.00
CA CYS A 68 -3.72 -1.09 -8.09
C CYS A 68 -3.31 0.17 -8.87
N ARG A 69 -2.64 -0.01 -10.01
CA ARG A 69 -2.23 1.09 -10.88
C ARG A 69 -3.43 1.81 -11.50
N ALA A 70 -4.48 1.09 -11.89
CA ALA A 70 -5.71 1.68 -12.43
C ALA A 70 -6.44 2.52 -11.36
N VAL A 71 -6.62 1.97 -10.15
CA VAL A 71 -7.24 2.70 -9.02
C VAL A 71 -6.50 4.00 -8.73
N LEU A 72 -5.16 3.95 -8.71
CA LEU A 72 -4.35 5.14 -8.44
C LEU A 72 -4.40 6.19 -9.54
N ARG A 73 -4.59 5.79 -10.80
CA ARG A 73 -4.81 6.74 -11.91
C ARG A 73 -6.15 7.44 -11.79
N LEU A 74 -7.21 6.68 -11.47
CA LEU A 74 -8.55 7.25 -11.27
C LEU A 74 -8.55 8.27 -10.13
N ALA A 75 -7.90 7.95 -9.01
CA ALA A 75 -7.77 8.86 -7.87
C ALA A 75 -6.88 10.10 -8.13
N ALA A 76 -6.07 10.08 -9.19
CA ALA A 76 -5.21 11.20 -9.57
C ALA A 76 -5.82 12.12 -10.65
N THR A 77 -7.01 11.77 -11.16
CA THR A 77 -7.75 12.61 -12.10
C THR A 77 -8.51 13.67 -11.29
N PRO A 78 -8.29 14.98 -11.52
CA PRO A 78 -8.91 16.05 -10.75
C PRO A 78 -10.43 16.11 -10.91
#